data_AF-A0A7V0JIK3-F1
#
_entry.id   AF-A0A7V0JIK3-F1
#
_cell.length_a   1.000
_cell.length_b   1.000
_cell.length_c   1.000
_cell.angle_alpha   90.00
_cell.angle_beta   90.00
_cell.angle_gamma   90.00
#
_symmetry.space_group_name_H-M   'P 1'
#
loop_
_entity.id
_entity.type
_entity.pdbx_description
1 polymer ?
#
loop_
_entity_poly.entity_id
_entity_poly.type
_entity_poly.pdbx_seq_one_letter_code
_entity_poly.pdbx_strand_id
1 'polypeptide(L)' 'MRVCPAGSLKEAQKGYRILVGGKLGRHPLLGAKLPGIHELDEIPAIVEQCLNRYQNHCLKGERFGDILERTGLEDFIRKK' A
#
# COMPACT_ATOMS: atom_id res chain seq x y z
N MET A 1 -38.96 3.50 -11.11
CA MET A 1 -38.32 3.05 -9.85
C MET A 1 -37.13 3.94 -9.55
N ARG A 2 -37.12 4.67 -8.42
CA ARG A 2 -35.86 5.23 -7.89
C ARG A 2 -35.15 4.10 -7.16
N VAL A 3 -34.16 3.50 -7.81
CA VAL A 3 -33.47 2.30 -7.32
C VAL A 3 -32.53 2.63 -6.15
N CYS A 4 -32.13 3.90 -6.01
CA CYS A 4 -31.34 4.39 -4.88
C CYS A 4 -31.80 5.81 -4.50
N PRO A 5 -32.38 6.01 -3.30
CA PRO A 5 -32.61 7.35 -2.77
C PRO A 5 -31.28 8.09 -2.59
N ALA A 6 -31.25 9.38 -2.93
CA ALA A 6 -30.09 10.23 -2.68
C ALA A 6 -29.75 10.22 -1.17
N GLY A 7 -28.46 10.16 -0.83
CA GLY A 7 -28.00 10.13 0.56
C GLY A 7 -28.02 8.75 1.24
N SER A 8 -28.27 7.67 0.48
CA SER A 8 -28.20 6.29 1.01
C SER A 8 -26.77 5.85 1.37
N LEU A 9 -25.76 6.36 0.66
CA LEU A 9 -24.36 6.17 1.00
C LEU A 9 -23.90 7.32 1.90
N LYS A 10 -23.40 6.99 3.09
CA LYS A 10 -22.79 7.93 4.02
C LYS A 10 -21.31 7.59 4.19
N GLU A 11 -20.48 8.61 4.36
CA GLU A 11 -19.07 8.42 4.68
C GLU A 11 -18.95 7.80 6.08
N ALA A 12 -18.33 6.63 6.17
CA ALA A 12 -18.03 5.98 7.44
C ALA A 12 -16.67 6.41 7.99
N GLN A 13 -15.68 6.53 7.10
CA GLN A 13 -14.32 6.95 7.41
C GLN A 13 -13.71 7.62 6.18
N LYS A 14 -12.91 8.66 6.43
CA LYS A 14 -12.14 9.40 5.41
C LYS A 14 -10.65 9.20 5.65
N GLY A 15 -9.87 9.19 4.58
CA GLY A 15 -8.41 9.10 4.63
C GLY A 15 -7.86 8.36 3.42
N TYR A 16 -6.65 7.82 3.56
CA TYR A 16 -5.89 7.22 2.48
C TYR A 16 -5.78 5.70 2.65
N ARG A 17 -6.09 4.98 1.58
CA ARG A 17 -5.74 3.57 1.42
C ARG A 17 -4.42 3.48 0.68
N ILE A 18 -3.44 2.80 1.25
CA ILE A 18 -2.11 2.67 0.66
C ILE A 18 -1.96 1.26 0.09
N LEU A 19 -1.46 1.19 -1.15
CA LEU A 19 -1.10 -0.05 -1.82
C LEU A 19 0.40 -0.03 -2.14
N VAL A 20 1.11 -1.11 -1.84
CA VAL A 20 2.56 -1.23 -1.99
C VAL A 20 2.96 -2.44 -2.82
N GLY A 21 4.13 -2.39 -3.45
CA GLY A 21 4.69 -3.52 -4.20
C GLY A 21 4.09 -3.76 -5.59
N GLY A 22 3.20 -2.90 -6.07
CA GLY A 22 2.63 -3.02 -7.40
C GLY A 22 3.65 -2.79 -8.52
N LYS A 23 3.53 -3.55 -9.61
CA LYS A 23 4.31 -3.38 -10.85
C LYS A 23 3.46 -3.71 -12.07
N LEU A 24 3.56 -2.90 -13.13
CA LEU A 24 2.80 -3.10 -14.38
C LEU A 24 3.73 -3.34 -15.59
N GLY A 25 4.90 -3.93 -15.34
CA GLY A 25 5.86 -4.27 -16.39
C GLY A 25 5.72 -5.72 -16.87
N ARG A 26 6.83 -6.29 -17.39
CA ARG A 26 6.88 -7.67 -17.92
C ARG A 26 6.33 -8.76 -16.99
N HIS A 27 6.49 -8.59 -15.69
CA HIS A 27 5.89 -9.44 -14.65
C HIS A 27 4.95 -8.56 -13.82
N PRO A 28 3.66 -8.46 -14.19
CA PRO A 28 2.73 -7.59 -13.49
C PRO A 28 2.36 -8.17 -12.12
N LEU A 29 2.18 -7.30 -11.14
CA LEU A 29 1.73 -7.61 -9.79
C LEU A 29 0.88 -6.44 -9.28
N LEU A 30 -0.28 -6.74 -8.72
CA LEU A 30 -1.11 -5.74 -8.06
C LEU A 30 -0.52 -5.39 -6.70
N GLY A 31 -0.65 -4.12 -6.29
CA GLY A 31 -0.17 -3.69 -4.99
C GLY A 31 -0.94 -4.38 -3.85
N ALA A 32 -0.23 -4.76 -2.81
CA ALA A 32 -0.81 -5.26 -1.58
C ALA A 32 -1.28 -4.10 -0.70
N LYS A 33 -2.42 -4.27 -0.05
CA LYS A 33 -3.02 -3.25 0.82
C LYS A 33 -2.32 -3.22 2.18
N LEU A 34 -1.89 -2.03 2.61
CA LEU A 34 -1.54 -1.77 4.00
C LEU A 34 -2.82 -1.70 4.87
N PRO A 35 -2.87 -2.38 6.02
CA PRO A 35 -4.02 -2.38 6.92
C PRO A 35 -4.37 -0.99 7.43
N GLY A 36 -5.66 -0.66 7.36
CA GLY A 36 -6.21 0.59 7.86
C GLY A 36 -6.56 1.60 6.77
N ILE A 37 -6.95 2.78 7.25
CA ILE A 37 -7.12 4.02 6.52
C ILE A 37 -6.24 5.02 7.25
N HIS A 38 -5.39 5.72 6.53
CA HIS A 38 -4.36 6.58 7.09
C HIS A 38 -4.73 8.05 6.92
N GLU A 39 -4.36 8.87 7.89
CA GLU A 39 -4.43 10.32 7.79
C GLU A 39 -3.26 10.86 6.95
N LEU A 40 -3.39 12.11 6.48
CA LEU A 40 -2.40 12.72 5.59
C LEU A 40 -1.01 12.87 6.23
N ASP A 41 -0.98 13.13 7.54
CA ASP A 41 0.21 13.30 8.35
C ASP A 41 0.97 11.99 8.61
N GLU A 42 0.30 10.83 8.53
CA GLU A 42 0.95 9.51 8.60
C GLU A 42 1.70 9.14 7.31
N ILE A 43 1.31 9.72 6.16
CA ILE A 43 1.82 9.33 4.85
C ILE A 43 3.35 9.47 4.73
N PRO A 44 3.98 10.59 5.15
CA PRO A 44 5.44 10.73 5.07
C PRO A 44 6.19 9.62 5.81
N ALA A 45 5.74 9.24 7.02
CA ALA A 45 6.35 8.18 7.80
C ALA A 45 6.21 6.80 7.14
N ILE A 46 5.10 6.56 6.44
CA ILE A 46 4.90 5.31 5.69
C ILE A 46 5.80 5.26 4.45
N VAL A 47 5.95 6.38 3.74
CA VAL A 47 6.87 6.48 2.60
C VAL A 47 8.31 6.28 3.06
N GLU A 48 8.72 6.88 4.18
CA GLU A 48 10.05 6.69 4.75
C GLU A 48 10.32 5.22 5.11
N GLN A 49 9.36 4.52 5.71
CA GLN A 49 9.48 3.07 5.95
C GLN A 49 9.66 2.27 4.65
N CYS A 50 8.93 2.61 3.59
CA CYS A 50 9.11 1.99 2.27
C CYS A 50 10.53 2.23 1.73
N LEU A 51 11.02 3.46 1.81
CA LEU A 51 12.34 3.85 1.32
C LEU A 51 13.45 3.17 2.12
N ASN A 52 13.34 3.11 3.44
CA ASN A 52 14.30 2.43 4.30
C ASN A 52 14.35 0.92 4.00
N ARG A 53 13.19 0.28 3.83
CA ARG A 53 13.13 -1.13 3.41
C ARG A 53 13.77 -1.34 2.05
N TYR A 54 13.50 -0.45 1.09
CA TYR A 54 14.13 -0.50 -0.24
C TYR A 54 15.65 -0.41 -0.11
N GLN A 55 16.18 0.64 0.52
CA GLN A 55 17.62 0.88 0.63
C GLN A 55 18.37 -0.24 1.37
N ASN A 56 17.77 -0.81 2.42
CA ASN A 56 18.40 -1.86 3.22
C ASN A 56 18.45 -3.23 2.53
N HIS A 57 17.60 -3.48 1.54
CA HIS A 57 17.43 -4.80 0.95
C HIS A 57 17.55 -4.86 -0.58
N CYS A 58 17.61 -3.73 -1.28
CA CYS A 58 17.63 -3.72 -2.74
C CYS A 58 18.88 -4.39 -3.29
N LEU A 59 18.68 -5.32 -4.24
CA LEU A 59 19.73 -5.81 -5.11
C LEU A 59 19.63 -5.11 -6.47
N LYS A 60 20.73 -5.12 -7.23
CA LYS A 60 20.81 -4.43 -8.53
C LYS A 60 19.68 -4.89 -9.46
N GLY A 61 18.81 -3.95 -9.85
CA GLY A 61 17.71 -4.19 -10.80
C GLY A 61 16.40 -4.64 -10.16
N GLU A 62 16.34 -4.84 -8.84
CA GLU A 62 15.09 -5.15 -8.15
C GLU A 62 14.18 -3.91 -8.03
N ARG A 63 12.88 -4.12 -8.28
CA ARG A 63 11.85 -3.14 -7.91
C ARG A 63 11.35 -3.43 -6.50
N PHE A 64 10.69 -2.44 -5.90
CA PHE A 64 10.21 -2.55 -4.53
C PHE A 64 9.27 -3.76 -4.32
N GLY A 65 8.40 -4.07 -5.29
CA GLY A 65 7.56 -5.27 -5.23
C GLY A 65 8.35 -6.58 -5.18
N ASP A 66 9.47 -6.66 -5.90
CA ASP A 66 10.34 -7.85 -5.91
C ASP A 66 11.04 -8.01 -4.54
N ILE A 67 11.44 -6.89 -3.93
CA ILE A 67 12.03 -6.87 -2.58
C ILE A 67 11.00 -7.36 -1.56
N LEU A 68 9.75 -6.89 -1.62
CA LEU A 68 8.71 -7.31 -0.68
C LEU A 68 8.37 -8.80 -0.82
N GLU A 69 8.26 -9.32 -2.05
CA GLU A 69 8.04 -10.75 -2.29
C GLU A 69 9.19 -11.61 -1.73
N ARG A 70 10.44 -11.18 -1.92
CA ARG A 70 11.63 -11.91 -1.44
C ARG A 70 11.85 -11.81 0.07
N THR A 71 11.57 -10.66 0.67
CA THR A 71 11.90 -10.36 2.08
C THR A 71 10.74 -10.59 3.05
N GLY A 72 9.59 -11.05 2.56
CA GLY A 72 8.36 -11.20 3.34
C GLY A 72 7.52 -9.93 3.32
N LEU A 73 6.41 -9.98 2.59
CA LEU A 73 5.44 -8.88 2.53
C LEU A 73 4.68 -8.76 3.85
N GLU A 74 4.37 -9.90 4.46
CA GLU A 74 3.67 -9.99 5.74
C GLU A 74 4.45 -9.29 6.85
N ASP A 75 5.77 -9.45 6.86
CA ASP A 75 6.67 -8.79 7.82
C ASP A 75 6.67 -7.26 7.66
N PHE A 76 6.52 -6.78 6.43
CA PHE A 76 6.41 -5.35 6.13
C PHE A 76 5.03 -4.79 6.48
N ILE A 77 3.98 -5.59 6.26
CA ILE A 77 2.58 -5.18 6.45
C ILE A 77 2.16 -5.21 7.93
N ARG A 78 2.85 -5.99 8.78
CA ARG A 78 2.50 -6.12 10.19
C ARG A 78 2.67 -4.78 10.90
N LYS A 79 1.56 -4.18 11.35
CA LYS A 79 1.60 -3.10 12.35
C LYS A 79 2.31 -3.64 13.59
N LYS A 80 3.41 -3.01 13.97
CA LYS A 80 3.98 -3.14 15.31
C LYS A 80 3.16 -2.30 16.29
#